data_AF-A0A6H1UD61-F1
#
_entry.id   AF-A0A6H1UD61-F1
#
_cell.length_a   1.000
_cell.length_b   1.000
_cell.length_c   1.000
_cell.angle_alpha   90.00
_cell.angle_beta   90.00
_cell.angle_gamma   90.00
#
_symmetry.space_group_name_H-M   'P 1'
#
loop_
_entity.id
_entity.type
_entity.pdbx_description
1 polymer ?
#
loop_
_entity_poly.entity_id
_entity_poly.type
_entity_poly.pdbx_seq_one_letter_code
_entity_poly.pdbx_strand_id
1 'polypeptide(L)' 'METRLLIVFAIFLSGNLYWCYRYLEVAKNTDISTQQREDMKESIQDNWVQFACIAIIITMLMAPVAHNILMTTQ' A
#
# COMPACT_ATOMS: atom_id res chain seq x y z
N MET A 1 19.48 -0.47 11.38
CA MET A 1 19.08 -0.06 10.01
C MET A 1 18.12 -1.07 9.37
N GLU A 2 18.44 -2.37 9.47
CA GLU A 2 17.62 -3.48 8.94
C GLU A 2 16.18 -3.51 9.46
N THR A 3 15.94 -3.25 10.74
CA THR A 3 14.58 -3.25 11.33
C THR A 3 13.67 -2.20 10.69
N ARG A 4 14.21 -1.04 10.28
CA ARG A 4 13.41 0.01 9.63
C ARG A 4 13.00 -0.37 8.21
N LEU A 5 13.91 -0.99 7.45
CA LEU A 5 13.63 -1.54 6.13
C LEU A 5 12.60 -2.68 6.21
N LEU A 6 12.70 -3.54 7.22
CA LEU A 6 11.72 -4.60 7.49
C LEU A 6 10.33 -4.03 7.80
N ILE A 7 10.24 -2.94 8.59
CA ILE A 7 8.96 -2.27 8.86
C ILE A 7 8.36 -1.70 7.59
N VAL A 8 9.15 -0.99 6.77
CA VAL A 8 8.68 -0.44 5.48
C VAL A 8 8.20 -1.57 4.57
N PHE A 9 8.97 -2.66 4.46
CA PHE A 9 8.59 -3.83 3.68
C PHE A 9 7.29 -4.47 4.19
N ALA A 10 7.15 -4.63 5.51
CA ALA A 10 5.95 -5.19 6.12
C ALA A 10 4.70 -4.34 5.82
N ILE A 11 4.81 -3.02 5.93
CA ILE A 11 3.72 -2.07 5.62
C ILE A 11 3.31 -2.19 4.15
N PHE A 12 4.29 -2.25 3.23
CA PHE A 12 4.03 -2.43 1.81
C PHE A 12 3.34 -3.77 1.53
N LEU A 13 3.83 -4.86 2.12
CA LEU A 13 3.28 -6.19 1.93
C LEU A 13 1.85 -6.28 2.49
N SER A 14 1.62 -5.81 3.72
CA SER A 14 0.30 -5.82 4.35
C SER A 14 -0.70 -4.93 3.61
N GLY A 15 -0.27 -3.77 3.13
CA GLY A 15 -1.10 -2.87 2.34
C GLY A 15 -1.54 -3.52 1.03
N ASN A 16 -0.60 -4.12 0.29
CA ASN A 16 -0.93 -4.81 -0.96
C ASN A 16 -1.84 -6.03 -0.74
N LEU A 17 -1.60 -6.80 0.32
CA LEU A 17 -2.48 -7.92 0.68
C LEU A 17 -3.88 -7.46 1.04
N TYR A 18 -4.02 -6.37 1.80
CA TYR A 18 -5.31 -5.79 2.16
C TYR A 18 -6.12 -5.38 0.92
N TRP A 19 -5.50 -4.63 0.01
CA TRP A 19 -6.19 -4.17 -1.21
C TRP A 19 -6.51 -5.35 -2.16
N CYS A 20 -5.63 -6.34 -2.27
CA CYS A 20 -5.89 -7.57 -3.02
C CYS A 20 -7.10 -8.33 -2.44
N TYR A 21 -7.15 -8.50 -1.12
CA TYR A 21 -8.27 -9.14 -0.44
C TYR A 21 -9.58 -8.41 -0.73
N ARG A 22 -9.62 -7.09 -0.60
CA ARG A 22 -10.82 -6.27 -0.88
C ARG A 22 -11.27 -6.36 -2.33
N TYR A 23 -10.33 -6.38 -3.27
CA TYR A 23 -10.64 -6.56 -4.69
C TYR A 23 -11.26 -7.94 -4.96
N LEU A 24 -10.69 -9.01 -4.38
CA LEU A 24 -11.22 -10.37 -4.52
C LEU A 24 -12.58 -10.55 -3.84
N GLU A 25 -12.80 -9.89 -2.70
CA GLU A 25 -14.08 -9.88 -1.99
C GLU A 25 -15.18 -9.28 -2.87
N VAL A 26 -14.95 -8.12 -3.49
CA VAL A 26 -15.90 -7.53 -4.45
C VAL A 26 -16.06 -8.39 -5.69
N ALA A 27 -14.98 -8.98 -6.21
CA ALA A 27 -15.05 -9.85 -7.38
C ALA A 27 -15.92 -11.10 -7.15
N LYS A 28 -15.86 -11.68 -5.94
CA LYS A 28 -16.64 -12.87 -5.54
C LYS A 28 -18.07 -12.55 -5.12
N ASN A 29 -18.39 -11.29 -4.86
CA ASN A 29 -19.73 -10.90 -4.44
C ASN A 29 -20.72 -11.04 -5.62
N THR A 30 -21.58 -12.06 -5.56
CA THR A 30 -22.60 -12.35 -6.57
C THR A 30 -23.92 -11.62 -6.35
N ASP A 31 -24.11 -11.02 -5.17
CA ASP A 31 -25.37 -10.38 -4.79
C ASP A 31 -25.55 -9.00 -5.46
N ILE A 32 -24.45 -8.40 -5.92
CA ILE A 32 -24.45 -7.11 -6.61
C ILE A 32 -24.39 -7.28 -8.14
N SER A 33 -25.06 -6.35 -8.84
CA SER A 33 -25.07 -6.30 -10.30
C SER A 33 -23.65 -6.17 -10.87
N THR A 34 -23.45 -6.67 -12.09
CA THR A 34 -22.14 -6.62 -12.76
C THR A 34 -21.60 -5.20 -12.85
N GLN A 35 -22.46 -4.21 -13.16
CA GLN A 35 -22.04 -2.81 -13.26
C GLN A 35 -21.57 -2.26 -11.92
N GLN A 36 -22.35 -2.43 -10.85
CA GLN A 36 -21.98 -1.97 -9.51
C GLN A 36 -20.68 -2.62 -9.03
N ARG A 37 -20.44 -3.88 -9.41
CA ARG A 37 -19.21 -4.60 -9.07
C ARG A 37 -17.99 -4.00 -9.76
N GLU A 38 -18.11 -3.61 -11.02
CA GLU A 38 -17.02 -2.94 -11.74
C GLU A 38 -16.77 -1.54 -11.17
N ASP A 39 -17.82 -0.76 -10.89
CA ASP A 39 -17.68 0.56 -10.26
C ASP A 39 -16.97 0.47 -8.89
N MET A 40 -17.30 -0.55 -8.09
CA MET A 40 -16.64 -0.81 -6.81
C MET A 40 -15.19 -1.26 -6.96
N LYS A 41 -14.87 -2.08 -7.97
CA LYS A 41 -13.49 -2.50 -8.28
C LYS A 41 -12.64 -1.32 -8.71
N GLU A 42 -13.18 -0.45 -9.57
CA GLU A 42 -12.52 0.77 -10.02
C GLU A 42 -12.22 1.68 -8.83
N SER A 43 -13.20 1.91 -7.94
CA SER A 43 -12.98 2.66 -6.71
C SER A 43 -11.90 2.04 -5.81
N ILE A 44 -11.85 0.71 -5.70
CA ILE A 44 -10.79 0.02 -4.94
C ILE A 44 -9.42 0.23 -5.59
N GLN A 45 -9.33 0.17 -6.92
CA GLN A 45 -8.09 0.41 -7.65
C GLN A 45 -7.59 1.83 -7.45
N ASP A 46 -8.47 2.83 -7.54
CA ASP A 46 -8.12 4.24 -7.30
C ASP A 46 -7.59 4.45 -5.88
N ASN A 47 -8.26 3.88 -4.87
CA ASN A 47 -7.82 3.97 -3.49
C ASN A 47 -6.48 3.24 -3.25
N TRP A 48 -6.26 2.11 -3.92
CA TRP A 48 -4.97 1.40 -3.87
C TRP A 48 -3.84 2.25 -4.49
N VAL A 49 -4.09 2.91 -5.62
CA VAL A 49 -3.11 3.82 -6.24
C VAL A 49 -2.79 4.99 -5.31
N GLN A 50 -3.79 5.61 -4.69
CA GLN A 50 -3.58 6.69 -3.71
C GLN A 50 -2.73 6.21 -2.52
N PHE A 51 -3.04 5.02 -1.97
CA PHE A 51 -2.23 4.40 -0.93
C PHE A 51 -0.79 4.20 -1.38
N ALA A 52 -0.56 3.67 -2.59
CA ALA A 52 0.78 3.46 -3.14
C ALA A 52 1.55 4.78 -3.29
N CYS A 53 0.90 5.84 -3.78
CA CYS A 53 1.49 7.17 -3.86
C CYS A 53 1.93 7.70 -2.49
N ILE A 54 1.07 7.62 -1.48
CA ILE A 54 1.40 8.05 -0.11
C ILE A 54 2.56 7.22 0.45
N ALA A 55 2.54 5.90 0.26
CA ALA A 55 3.60 5.01 0.72
C ALA A 55 4.96 5.34 0.08
N ILE A 56 4.97 5.69 -1.22
CA ILE A 56 6.18 6.14 -1.93
C ILE A 56 6.68 7.47 -1.35
N ILE A 57 5.80 8.45 -1.14
CA ILE A 57 6.17 9.75 -0.56
C ILE A 57 6.79 9.57 0.83
N ILE A 58 6.16 8.77 1.69
CA ILE A 58 6.68 8.46 3.03
C ILE A 58 8.06 7.81 2.92
N THR A 59 8.23 6.86 2.00
CA THR A 59 9.50 6.16 1.78
C THR A 59 10.60 7.14 1.33
N MET A 60 10.28 8.05 0.39
CA MET A 60 11.20 9.09 -0.08
C MET A 60 11.60 10.06 1.04
N LEU A 61 10.66 10.43 1.92
CA LEU A 61 10.94 11.29 3.08
C LEU A 61 11.78 10.59 4.14
N MET A 62 11.62 9.28 4.31
CA MET A 62 12.41 8.49 5.26
C MET A 62 13.83 8.21 4.75
N ALA A 63 14.08 8.23 3.44
CA ALA A 63 15.39 7.97 2.85
C ALA A 63 16.50 8.94 3.35
N PRO A 64 16.34 10.28 3.33
CA PRO A 64 17.34 11.20 3.87
C PRO A 64 17.46 11.10 5.40
N VAL A 65 16.38 10.78 6.11
CA VAL A 65 16.43 10.53 7.56
C VAL A 65 17.25 9.28 7.88
N ALA A 66 17.07 8.20 7.12
CA ALA A 66 17.87 6.99 7.25
C ALA A 66 19.35 7.25 6.93
N HIS A 67 19.62 8.06 5.90
CA HIS A 67 20.97 8.47 5.52
C HIS A 67 21.65 9.33 6.60
N ASN A 68 20.95 10.31 7.18
CA ASN A 68 21.49 11.16 8.24
C ASN A 68 21.74 10.38 9.54
N ILE A 69 20.88 9.42 9.89
CA ILE A 69 21.10 8.55 11.05
C ILE A 69 22.35 7.70 10.84
N LEU A 70 22.51 7.12 9.65
CA LEU A 70 23.71 6.38 9.27
C LEU A 70 25.00 7.21 9.43
N MET A 71 24.99 8.43 8.89
CA MET A 71 26.11 9.37 8.94
C MET A 71 26.45 9.84 10.36
N THR A 72 25.49 9.85 11.29
CA THR A 72 25.70 10.28 12.69
C THR A 72 26.05 9.14 13.64
N THR A 73 25.95 7.88 13.20
CA THR A 73 26.33 6.71 14.02
C THR A 73 27.67 6.09 13.61
N GLN A 74 28.36 6.65 12.62
CA GLN A 74 29.78 6.40 12.31
C GLN A 74 30.67 7.42 13.02
#